data_AF-A0AAE3PGY4-F1
#
_entry.id   AF-A0AAE3PGY4-F1
#
_cell.length_a   1.000
_cell.length_b   1.000
_cell.length_c   1.000
_cell.angle_alpha   90.00
_cell.angle_beta   90.00
_cell.angle_gamma   90.00
#
_symmetry.space_group_name_H-M   'P 1'
#
loop_
_entity.id
_entity.type
_entity.pdbx_description
1 polymer ?
#
loop_
_entity_poly.entity_id
_entity_poly.type
_entity_poly.pdbx_seq_one_letter_code
_entity_poly.pdbx_strand_id
1 'polypeptide(L)'
;MDYQRILDEIAEAFIERPLDFLLEQDLQTRVAEALRHELRNRDSLYADFADASLTYSSNNMANYKLPYPKEIQQTAEGIENPISRVHTEVAVQDHLTAADGWREQIDVVVFRNQLENAIEWNDGSNRFDPEDFETAIELKYIKNKNYFPTHSGVDDLVESLKTDSNSIESDLEELAALPDHTETFLVIFSNYNYLYQGPVLDTSETRKKKYTRVGDAMCDWLRANSGDTHVLYAQPLHSEWITNHD
;
A
#
# COMPACT_ATOMS: atom_id res chain seq x y z
N MET A 1 14.53 -2.11 -6.66
CA MET A 1 14.78 -0.64 -6.63
C MET A 1 15.15 -0.27 -5.19
N ASP A 2 15.48 0.98 -4.83
CA ASP A 2 15.62 1.35 -3.40
C ASP A 2 14.31 2.00 -2.93
N TYR A 3 13.35 1.15 -2.56
CA TYR A 3 12.01 1.55 -2.18
C TYR A 3 11.99 2.27 -0.82
N GLN A 4 12.79 1.79 0.14
CA GLN A 4 12.89 2.39 1.47
C GLN A 4 13.34 3.85 1.39
N ARG A 5 14.39 4.17 0.60
CA ARG A 5 14.83 5.55 0.40
C ARG A 5 13.70 6.46 -0.13
N ILE A 6 12.92 5.98 -1.09
CA ILE A 6 11.81 6.77 -1.66
C ILE A 6 10.74 7.02 -0.60
N LEU A 7 10.41 6.00 0.19
CA LEU A 7 9.42 6.12 1.26
C LEU A 7 9.92 7.02 2.40
N ASP A 8 11.21 6.98 2.72
CA ASP A 8 11.86 7.91 3.65
C ASP A 8 11.74 9.36 3.15
N GLU A 9 12.01 9.63 1.87
CA GLU A 9 11.87 10.98 1.30
C GLU A 9 10.42 11.50 1.41
N ILE A 10 9.41 10.64 1.23
CA ILE A 10 8.01 11.01 1.44
C ILE A 10 7.70 11.24 2.92
N ALA A 11 8.22 10.42 3.83
CA ALA A 11 8.09 10.60 5.27
C ALA A 11 8.74 11.90 5.76
N GLU A 12 9.93 12.23 5.26
CA GLU A 12 10.61 13.51 5.53
C GLU A 12 9.76 14.69 5.05
N ALA A 13 9.23 14.63 3.82
CA ALA A 13 8.34 15.68 3.32
C ALA A 13 7.07 15.84 4.17
N PHE A 14 6.51 14.72 4.66
CA PHE A 14 5.38 14.73 5.59
C PHE A 14 5.71 15.38 6.93
N ILE A 15 6.89 15.11 7.48
CA ILE A 15 7.37 15.73 8.73
C ILE A 15 7.59 17.23 8.55
N GLU A 16 8.20 17.65 7.45
CA GLU A 16 8.52 19.06 7.19
C GLU A 16 7.26 19.89 6.92
N ARG A 17 6.29 19.32 6.21
CA ARG A 17 5.09 20.02 5.74
C ARG A 17 3.81 19.19 5.89
N PRO A 18 3.40 18.81 7.11
CA PRO A 18 2.24 17.94 7.30
C PRO A 18 0.93 18.56 6.78
N LEU A 19 0.84 19.88 6.69
CA LEU A 19 -0.32 20.60 6.15
C LEU A 19 -0.48 20.46 4.62
N ASP A 20 0.55 20.01 3.90
CA ASP A 20 0.50 19.77 2.45
C ASP A 20 -0.12 18.40 2.10
N PHE A 21 -0.53 17.62 3.10
CA PHE A 21 -1.11 16.28 2.96
C PHE A 21 -2.54 16.27 3.51
N LEU A 22 -3.53 16.36 2.63
CA LEU A 22 -4.94 16.49 3.00
C LEU A 22 -5.66 15.14 2.99
N LEU A 23 -5.30 14.27 2.05
CA LEU A 23 -5.91 12.97 1.77
C LEU A 23 -4.85 11.87 1.65
N GLU A 24 -5.25 10.63 1.90
CA GLU A 24 -4.39 9.45 1.67
C GLU A 24 -3.97 9.38 0.19
N GLN A 25 -4.90 9.75 -0.70
CA GLN A 25 -4.62 9.86 -2.12
C GLN A 25 -3.53 10.88 -2.48
N ASP A 26 -3.28 11.90 -1.65
CA ASP A 26 -2.13 12.81 -1.86
C ASP A 26 -0.81 12.08 -1.60
N LEU A 27 -0.79 11.17 -0.61
CA LEU A 27 0.38 10.33 -0.29
C LEU A 27 0.58 9.28 -1.38
N GLN A 28 -0.47 8.55 -1.77
CA GLN A 28 -0.45 7.59 -2.88
C GLN A 28 0.11 8.24 -4.16
N THR A 29 -0.40 9.42 -4.52
CA THR A 29 0.05 10.15 -5.72
C THR A 29 1.53 10.50 -5.64
N ARG A 30 2.01 10.98 -4.49
CA ARG A 30 3.43 11.35 -4.31
C ARG A 30 4.35 10.14 -4.35
N VAL A 31 3.98 9.03 -3.70
CA VAL A 31 4.71 7.76 -3.75
C VAL A 31 4.78 7.27 -5.20
N ALA A 32 3.64 7.19 -5.88
CA ALA A 32 3.58 6.73 -7.27
C ALA A 32 4.43 7.60 -8.22
N GLU A 33 4.36 8.93 -8.09
CA GLU A 33 5.16 9.83 -8.92
C GLU A 33 6.67 9.74 -8.61
N ALA A 34 7.06 9.57 -7.34
CA ALA A 34 8.46 9.37 -6.98
C ALA A 34 9.02 8.06 -7.57
N LEU A 35 8.26 6.96 -7.49
CA LEU A 35 8.61 5.68 -8.10
C LEU A 35 8.69 5.78 -9.63
N ARG A 36 7.72 6.45 -10.27
CA ARG A 36 7.75 6.70 -11.73
C ARG A 36 8.96 7.52 -12.14
N HIS A 37 9.32 8.54 -11.35
CA HIS A 37 10.50 9.36 -11.61
C HIS A 37 11.77 8.52 -11.54
N GLU A 38 11.93 7.71 -10.50
CA GLU A 38 13.08 6.82 -10.32
C GLU A 38 13.20 5.83 -11.47
N LEU A 39 12.11 5.14 -11.82
CA LEU A 39 12.11 4.17 -12.93
C LEU A 39 12.36 4.84 -14.29
N ARG A 40 11.86 6.06 -14.51
CA ARG A 40 12.14 6.82 -15.73
C ARG A 40 13.62 7.17 -15.85
N ASN A 41 14.28 7.54 -14.75
CA ASN A 41 15.72 7.82 -14.74
C ASN A 41 16.58 6.59 -15.03
N ARG A 42 15.99 5.39 -14.90
CA ARG A 42 16.62 4.08 -15.16
C ARG A 42 16.20 3.46 -16.49
N ASP A 43 15.46 4.19 -17.34
CA ASP A 43 14.85 3.67 -18.58
C ASP A 43 14.04 2.38 -18.37
N SER A 44 13.36 2.27 -17.23
CA SER A 44 12.61 1.08 -16.81
C SER A 44 11.23 1.44 -16.28
N LEU A 45 10.63 2.54 -16.77
CA LEU A 45 9.29 2.99 -16.38
C LEU A 45 8.18 2.08 -16.92
N TYR A 46 8.42 1.41 -18.03
CA TYR A 46 7.41 0.62 -18.71
C TYR A 46 7.76 -0.87 -18.68
N ALA A 47 6.74 -1.70 -18.88
CA ALA A 47 6.86 -3.14 -18.99
C ALA A 47 6.24 -3.64 -20.29
N ASP A 48 6.71 -4.81 -20.72
CA ASP A 48 6.20 -5.55 -21.87
C ASP A 48 5.35 -6.74 -21.42
N PHE A 49 4.48 -7.22 -22.31
CA PHE A 49 3.76 -8.48 -22.11
C PHE A 49 4.58 -9.64 -22.66
N ALA A 50 4.69 -10.73 -21.89
CA ALA A 50 5.34 -11.95 -22.36
C ALA A 50 4.51 -12.66 -23.44
N ASP A 51 3.20 -12.76 -23.20
CA ASP A 51 2.21 -13.41 -24.06
C ASP A 51 0.99 -12.47 -24.26
N ALA A 52 -0.25 -13.00 -24.29
CA ALA A 52 -1.46 -12.22 -24.50
C ALA A 52 -1.65 -11.16 -23.39
N SER A 53 -1.86 -9.91 -23.80
CA SER A 53 -1.96 -8.77 -22.89
C SER A 53 -3.24 -8.75 -22.06
N LEU A 54 -4.33 -9.36 -22.56
CA LEU A 54 -5.66 -9.16 -22.00
C LEU A 54 -6.56 -10.39 -22.17
N THR A 55 -7.32 -10.71 -21.12
CA THR A 55 -8.44 -11.67 -21.14
C THR A 55 -9.74 -10.96 -20.76
N TYR A 56 -10.87 -11.40 -21.30
CA TYR A 56 -12.18 -10.84 -20.95
C TYR A 56 -13.30 -11.87 -21.13
N SER A 57 -14.33 -11.78 -20.29
CA SER A 57 -15.56 -12.53 -20.46
C SER A 57 -16.58 -11.73 -21.26
N SER A 58 -17.05 -12.28 -22.38
CA SER A 58 -18.17 -11.72 -23.13
C SER A 58 -19.54 -12.05 -22.50
N ASN A 59 -19.58 -12.94 -21.50
CA ASN A 59 -20.82 -13.38 -20.90
C ASN A 59 -21.42 -12.21 -20.10
N ASN A 60 -22.65 -11.82 -20.42
CA ASN A 60 -23.36 -10.65 -19.88
C ASN A 60 -22.89 -9.27 -20.36
N MET A 61 -21.98 -9.21 -21.34
CA MET A 61 -21.58 -7.95 -21.96
C MET A 61 -22.59 -7.53 -23.05
N ALA A 62 -23.03 -6.27 -23.04
CA ALA A 62 -23.87 -5.75 -24.11
C ALA A 62 -23.12 -5.79 -25.45
N ASN A 63 -23.79 -6.15 -26.56
CA ASN A 63 -23.15 -6.35 -27.87
C ASN A 63 -22.27 -5.18 -28.33
N TYR A 64 -22.64 -3.93 -28.02
CA TYR A 64 -21.86 -2.75 -28.41
C TYR A 64 -20.54 -2.60 -27.63
N LYS A 65 -20.40 -3.26 -26.47
CA LYS A 65 -19.17 -3.27 -25.67
C LYS A 65 -18.18 -4.34 -26.12
N LEU A 66 -18.62 -5.41 -26.80
CA LEU A 66 -17.76 -6.52 -27.25
C LEU A 66 -16.53 -6.11 -28.11
N PRO A 67 -16.59 -5.04 -28.94
CA PRO A 67 -15.41 -4.61 -29.67
C PRO A 67 -14.32 -3.96 -28.80
N TYR A 68 -14.67 -3.37 -27.65
CA TYR A 68 -13.73 -2.56 -26.86
C TYR A 68 -12.53 -3.36 -26.34
N PRO A 69 -12.69 -4.52 -25.69
CA PRO A 69 -11.55 -5.31 -25.23
C PRO A 69 -10.63 -5.74 -26.39
N LYS A 70 -11.20 -6.02 -27.58
CA LYS A 70 -10.40 -6.37 -28.77
C LYS A 70 -9.56 -5.19 -29.27
N GLU A 71 -10.13 -4.00 -29.34
CA GLU A 71 -9.42 -2.78 -29.74
C GLU A 71 -8.32 -2.41 -28.73
N ILE A 72 -8.59 -2.57 -27.43
CA ILE A 72 -7.60 -2.35 -26.35
C ILE A 72 -6.45 -3.35 -26.49
N GLN A 73 -6.75 -4.64 -26.65
CA GLN A 73 -5.74 -5.67 -26.87
C GLN A 73 -4.88 -5.37 -28.10
N GLN A 74 -5.49 -5.04 -29.24
CA GLN A 74 -4.75 -4.68 -30.46
C GLN A 74 -3.88 -3.44 -30.29
N THR A 75 -4.36 -2.46 -29.53
CA THR A 75 -3.58 -1.26 -29.20
C THR A 75 -2.38 -1.62 -28.33
N ALA A 76 -2.58 -2.43 -27.29
CA ALA A 76 -1.52 -2.90 -26.41
C ALA A 76 -0.47 -3.73 -27.15
N GLU A 77 -0.87 -4.64 -28.04
CA GLU A 77 0.03 -5.47 -28.85
C GLU A 77 0.79 -4.65 -29.92
N GLY A 78 0.28 -3.48 -30.30
CA GLY A 78 0.85 -2.62 -31.34
C GLY A 78 1.82 -1.53 -30.84
N ILE A 79 2.06 -1.44 -29.52
CA ILE A 79 2.86 -0.39 -28.89
C ILE A 79 4.04 -1.04 -28.15
N GLU A 80 5.26 -0.58 -28.41
CA GLU A 80 6.41 -0.92 -27.55
C GLU A 80 6.18 -0.33 -26.16
N ASN A 81 6.51 -1.07 -25.08
CA ASN A 81 6.35 -0.59 -23.71
C ASN A 81 4.89 -0.21 -23.36
N PRO A 82 3.92 -1.14 -23.53
CA PRO A 82 2.50 -0.83 -23.54
C PRO A 82 1.92 -0.40 -22.20
N ILE A 83 2.59 -0.67 -21.08
CA ILE A 83 2.09 -0.36 -19.74
C ILE A 83 3.17 0.27 -18.86
N SER A 84 2.79 1.28 -18.08
CA SER A 84 3.64 1.83 -17.02
C SER A 84 3.77 0.79 -15.91
N ARG A 85 4.93 0.70 -15.28
CA ARG A 85 5.13 -0.25 -14.18
C ARG A 85 4.49 0.20 -12.88
N VAL A 86 4.26 1.51 -12.69
CA VAL A 86 3.70 2.02 -11.43
C VAL A 86 2.24 2.42 -11.61
N HIS A 87 1.38 1.79 -10.82
CA HIS A 87 -0.06 2.04 -10.79
C HIS A 87 -0.56 2.19 -9.35
N THR A 88 -1.66 2.91 -9.20
CA THR A 88 -2.36 3.08 -7.92
C THR A 88 -3.69 2.36 -7.95
N GLU A 89 -4.21 1.95 -6.81
CA GLU A 89 -5.53 1.31 -6.68
C GLU A 89 -5.64 0.06 -7.56
N VAL A 90 -4.64 -0.84 -7.46
CA VAL A 90 -4.52 -2.02 -8.32
C VAL A 90 -5.38 -3.15 -7.78
N ALA A 91 -6.40 -3.53 -8.55
CA ALA A 91 -7.24 -4.67 -8.23
C ALA A 91 -6.55 -5.99 -8.62
N VAL A 92 -6.65 -6.98 -7.74
CA VAL A 92 -6.19 -8.35 -7.99
C VAL A 92 -7.28 -9.15 -8.73
N GLN A 93 -6.87 -10.16 -9.51
CA GLN A 93 -7.78 -11.05 -10.24
C GLN A 93 -8.75 -11.80 -9.33
N ASP A 94 -10.00 -11.96 -9.81
CA ASP A 94 -11.12 -12.43 -8.99
C ASP A 94 -10.86 -13.85 -8.44
N HIS A 95 -10.19 -14.70 -9.20
CA HIS A 95 -9.92 -16.08 -8.82
C HIS A 95 -8.82 -16.22 -7.74
N LEU A 96 -8.10 -15.13 -7.46
CA LEU A 96 -7.09 -15.02 -6.42
C LEU A 96 -7.60 -14.27 -5.18
N THR A 97 -8.86 -13.81 -5.20
CA THR A 97 -9.51 -13.22 -4.04
C THR A 97 -9.93 -14.30 -3.03
N ALA A 98 -9.90 -13.97 -1.74
CA ALA A 98 -10.33 -14.88 -0.68
C ALA A 98 -11.83 -15.24 -0.83
N ALA A 99 -12.24 -16.34 -0.19
CA ALA A 99 -13.58 -16.93 -0.37
C ALA A 99 -14.76 -16.02 0.06
N ASP A 100 -14.48 -14.92 0.77
CA ASP A 100 -15.42 -13.86 1.14
C ASP A 100 -15.55 -12.75 0.09
N GLY A 101 -14.76 -12.80 -0.98
CA GLY A 101 -14.98 -12.06 -2.23
C GLY A 101 -14.58 -10.60 -2.22
N TRP A 102 -13.83 -10.15 -1.21
CA TRP A 102 -13.26 -8.81 -1.16
C TRP A 102 -11.75 -8.91 -0.85
N ARG A 103 -10.92 -8.64 -1.85
CA ARG A 103 -9.63 -7.99 -1.59
C ARG A 103 -9.78 -6.52 -1.93
N GLU A 104 -9.25 -5.65 -1.08
CA GLU A 104 -9.19 -4.23 -1.38
C GLU A 104 -8.24 -4.02 -2.59
N GLN A 105 -8.22 -2.80 -3.11
CA GLN A 105 -7.26 -2.46 -4.16
C GLN A 105 -5.94 -2.14 -3.48
N ILE A 106 -4.82 -2.64 -4.02
CA ILE A 106 -3.52 -2.30 -3.47
C ILE A 106 -3.20 -0.86 -3.82
N ASP A 107 -2.90 -0.05 -2.81
CA ASP A 107 -2.72 1.39 -2.93
C ASP A 107 -1.70 1.78 -4.02
N VAL A 108 -0.51 1.17 -4.01
CA VAL A 108 0.51 1.35 -5.04
C VAL A 108 1.19 0.02 -5.37
N VAL A 109 1.24 -0.33 -6.65
CA VAL A 109 1.98 -1.48 -7.16
C VAL A 109 3.03 -1.05 -8.16
N VAL A 110 4.20 -1.68 -8.07
CA VAL A 110 5.21 -1.68 -9.13
C VAL A 110 5.22 -3.06 -9.78
N PHE A 111 4.81 -3.14 -11.04
CA PHE A 111 4.88 -4.35 -11.84
C PHE A 111 6.33 -4.72 -12.17
N ARG A 112 6.59 -5.99 -12.43
CA ARG A 112 7.84 -6.48 -13.04
C ARG A 112 8.02 -5.87 -14.44
N ASN A 113 9.22 -5.97 -14.97
CA ASN A 113 9.54 -5.46 -16.31
C ASN A 113 8.85 -6.25 -17.44
N GLN A 114 8.44 -7.48 -17.15
CA GLN A 114 7.73 -8.36 -18.07
C GLN A 114 6.53 -8.94 -17.31
N LEU A 115 5.33 -8.73 -17.87
CA LEU A 115 4.08 -9.26 -17.34
C LEU A 115 3.83 -10.62 -18.01
N GLU A 116 3.90 -11.68 -17.22
CA GLU A 116 3.73 -13.06 -17.70
C GLU A 116 2.25 -13.46 -17.75
N ASN A 117 1.39 -12.77 -16.99
CA ASN A 117 -0.03 -13.09 -16.88
C ASN A 117 -0.88 -12.04 -17.60
N ALA A 118 -1.95 -12.51 -18.24
CA ALA A 118 -2.86 -11.62 -18.96
C ALA A 118 -3.69 -10.78 -17.99
N ILE A 119 -3.91 -9.50 -18.30
CA ILE A 119 -4.78 -8.62 -17.51
C ILE A 119 -6.24 -9.05 -17.72
N GLU A 120 -6.97 -9.31 -16.63
CA GLU A 120 -8.41 -9.58 -16.70
C GLU A 120 -9.17 -8.25 -16.85
N TRP A 121 -9.96 -8.13 -17.92
CA TRP A 121 -10.87 -7.00 -18.15
C TRP A 121 -12.31 -7.40 -17.82
N ASN A 122 -12.82 -6.92 -16.68
CA ASN A 122 -14.14 -7.26 -16.16
C ASN A 122 -14.98 -5.98 -15.99
N ASP A 123 -16.02 -5.82 -16.83
CA ASP A 123 -16.94 -4.66 -16.87
C ASP A 123 -16.28 -3.27 -16.82
N GLY A 124 -15.09 -3.14 -17.42
CA GLY A 124 -14.35 -1.87 -17.46
C GLY A 124 -13.31 -1.70 -16.35
N SER A 125 -13.19 -2.68 -15.45
CA SER A 125 -12.11 -2.76 -14.47
C SER A 125 -11.01 -3.68 -14.96
N ASN A 126 -9.76 -3.28 -14.72
CA ASN A 126 -8.58 -4.09 -14.95
C ASN A 126 -8.22 -4.82 -13.66
N ARG A 127 -7.92 -6.11 -13.77
CA ARG A 127 -7.42 -6.90 -12.64
C ARG A 127 -6.13 -7.62 -13.02
N PHE A 128 -5.19 -7.61 -12.10
CA PHE A 128 -3.82 -8.06 -12.33
C PHE A 128 -3.48 -9.27 -11.48
N ASP A 129 -2.59 -10.12 -12.01
CA ASP A 129 -2.05 -11.25 -11.27
C ASP A 129 -0.90 -10.76 -10.37
N PRO A 130 -0.92 -11.04 -9.05
CA PRO A 130 0.15 -10.68 -8.13
C PRO A 130 1.51 -11.28 -8.48
N GLU A 131 1.57 -12.35 -9.26
CA GLU A 131 2.84 -12.92 -9.75
C GLU A 131 3.65 -11.92 -10.60
N ASP A 132 2.96 -10.96 -11.22
CA ASP A 132 3.57 -9.88 -12.00
C ASP A 132 3.97 -8.66 -11.14
N PHE A 133 3.77 -8.70 -9.83
CA PHE A 133 4.19 -7.60 -8.94
C PHE A 133 5.68 -7.75 -8.61
N GLU A 134 6.45 -6.66 -8.71
CA GLU A 134 7.77 -6.55 -8.10
C GLU A 134 7.61 -6.05 -6.65
N THR A 135 6.70 -5.09 -6.45
CA THR A 135 6.49 -4.45 -5.14
C THR A 135 5.04 -4.05 -4.96
N ALA A 136 4.54 -4.18 -3.73
CA ALA A 136 3.23 -3.72 -3.28
C ALA A 136 3.39 -2.82 -2.05
N ILE A 137 2.70 -1.68 -2.04
CA ILE A 137 2.78 -0.69 -0.96
C ILE A 137 1.36 -0.33 -0.55
N GLU A 138 1.03 -0.57 0.72
CA GLU A 138 -0.17 -0.07 1.39
C GLU A 138 0.14 1.20 2.17
N LEU A 139 -0.74 2.19 2.11
CA LEU A 139 -0.63 3.46 2.81
C LEU A 139 -1.82 3.62 3.76
N LYS A 140 -1.56 4.03 4.99
CA LYS A 140 -2.62 4.46 5.91
C LYS A 140 -2.38 5.86 6.41
N TYR A 141 -3.36 6.74 6.23
CA TYR A 141 -3.30 8.12 6.71
C TYR A 141 -4.31 8.42 7.82
N ILE A 142 -3.81 8.36 9.05
CA ILE A 142 -4.58 8.51 10.28
C ILE A 142 -4.65 9.98 10.69
N LYS A 143 -5.69 10.69 10.23
CA LYS A 143 -5.84 12.14 10.42
C LYS A 143 -6.47 12.57 11.75
N ASN A 144 -7.56 11.92 12.14
CA ASN A 144 -8.51 12.46 13.13
C ASN A 144 -8.59 11.64 14.43
N LYS A 145 -7.61 10.77 14.70
CA LYS A 145 -7.56 9.99 15.94
C LYS A 145 -6.72 10.74 16.98
N ASN A 146 -7.40 11.57 17.77
CA ASN A 146 -6.80 12.52 18.72
C ASN A 146 -6.88 12.11 20.19
N TYR A 147 -7.59 11.03 20.53
CA TYR A 147 -7.61 10.49 21.88
C TYR A 147 -7.80 8.97 21.86
N PHE A 148 -7.16 8.33 22.82
CA PHE A 148 -7.44 6.95 23.17
C PHE A 148 -8.11 6.91 24.54
N PRO A 149 -9.05 5.97 24.79
CA PRO A 149 -9.82 5.95 26.01
C PRO A 149 -8.93 5.91 27.25
N THR A 150 -9.10 6.92 28.11
CA THR A 150 -8.24 7.17 29.29
C THR A 150 -8.31 6.05 30.34
N HIS A 151 -9.38 5.25 30.31
CA HIS A 151 -9.67 4.20 31.29
C HIS A 151 -9.32 2.77 30.84
N SER A 152 -8.95 2.57 29.57
CA SER A 152 -8.67 1.24 29.02
C SER A 152 -7.31 0.70 29.46
N GLY A 153 -7.17 -0.63 29.53
CA GLY A 153 -5.89 -1.30 29.72
C GLY A 153 -4.94 -1.08 28.53
N VAL A 154 -3.68 -1.51 28.64
CA VAL A 154 -2.75 -1.47 27.49
C VAL A 154 -3.27 -2.36 26.37
N ASP A 155 -3.69 -3.59 26.69
CA ASP A 155 -4.14 -4.58 25.72
C ASP A 155 -5.38 -4.10 24.93
N ASP A 156 -6.37 -3.51 25.62
CA ASP A 156 -7.56 -2.93 24.98
C ASP A 156 -7.20 -1.80 24.00
N LEU A 157 -6.17 -1.02 24.32
CA LEU A 157 -5.71 0.08 23.47
C LEU A 157 -4.94 -0.44 22.25
N VAL A 158 -4.12 -1.47 22.43
CA VAL A 158 -3.42 -2.16 21.35
C VAL A 158 -4.44 -2.80 20.42
N GLU A 159 -5.48 -3.45 20.94
CA GLU A 159 -6.53 -4.03 20.10
C GLU A 159 -7.29 -2.98 19.29
N SER A 160 -7.63 -1.85 19.90
CA SER A 160 -8.23 -0.71 19.18
C SER A 160 -7.29 -0.12 18.13
N LEU A 161 -5.97 -0.14 18.33
CA LEU A 161 -5.00 0.30 17.31
C LEU A 161 -4.97 -0.61 16.08
N LYS A 162 -5.12 -1.93 16.28
CA LYS A 162 -5.15 -2.91 15.18
C LYS A 162 -6.46 -2.88 14.40
N THR A 163 -7.57 -2.86 15.14
CA THR A 163 -8.92 -3.19 14.63
C THR A 163 -9.84 -1.98 14.46
N ASP A 164 -9.50 -0.81 15.02
CA ASP A 164 -10.26 0.40 14.68
C ASP A 164 -10.20 0.63 13.17
N SER A 165 -11.14 1.44 12.68
CA SER A 165 -11.38 1.98 11.33
C SER A 165 -10.23 2.24 10.35
N ASN A 166 -8.97 2.00 10.70
CA ASN A 166 -7.79 2.18 9.87
C ASN A 166 -7.24 0.85 9.27
N SER A 167 -7.83 -0.30 9.62
CA SER A 167 -7.62 -1.60 8.95
C SER A 167 -6.17 -2.14 8.87
N ILE A 168 -5.27 -1.71 9.76
CA ILE A 168 -3.83 -2.08 9.75
C ILE A 168 -3.62 -3.61 9.71
N GLU A 169 -4.39 -4.36 10.49
CA GLU A 169 -4.31 -5.83 10.49
C GLU A 169 -4.70 -6.43 9.14
N SER A 170 -5.77 -5.91 8.53
CA SER A 170 -6.23 -6.35 7.20
C SER A 170 -5.19 -6.09 6.12
N ASP A 171 -4.52 -4.93 6.15
CA ASP A 171 -3.49 -4.61 5.14
C ASP A 171 -2.28 -5.54 5.27
N LEU A 172 -1.87 -5.86 6.51
CA LEU A 172 -0.78 -6.80 6.73
C LEU A 172 -1.16 -8.22 6.28
N GLU A 173 -2.40 -8.65 6.52
CA GLU A 173 -2.91 -9.94 6.02
C GLU A 173 -2.95 -9.98 4.48
N GLU A 174 -3.36 -8.87 3.84
CA GLU A 174 -3.38 -8.75 2.39
C GLU A 174 -1.98 -8.80 1.79
N LEU A 175 -1.04 -8.02 2.32
CA LEU A 175 0.36 -8.02 1.89
C LEU A 175 1.03 -9.38 2.12
N ALA A 176 0.79 -10.02 3.26
CA ALA A 176 1.34 -11.34 3.57
C ALA A 176 0.77 -12.46 2.67
N ALA A 177 -0.34 -12.20 1.97
CA ALA A 177 -0.96 -13.15 1.04
C ALA A 177 -0.51 -12.95 -0.41
N LEU A 178 0.45 -12.06 -0.67
CA LEU A 178 1.11 -11.89 -1.97
C LEU A 178 2.23 -12.93 -2.16
N PRO A 179 2.67 -13.19 -3.41
CA PRO A 179 3.76 -14.13 -3.66
C PRO A 179 5.07 -13.72 -2.98
N ASP A 180 5.85 -14.70 -2.50
CA ASP A 180 7.10 -14.50 -1.74
C ASP A 180 8.15 -13.60 -2.43
N HIS A 181 8.11 -13.46 -3.77
CA HIS A 181 9.03 -12.58 -4.49
C HIS A 181 8.62 -11.10 -4.48
N THR A 182 7.43 -10.78 -4.02
CA THR A 182 6.90 -9.42 -3.98
C THR A 182 7.45 -8.72 -2.75
N GLU A 183 8.18 -7.62 -2.94
CA GLU A 183 8.62 -6.78 -1.83
C GLU A 183 7.42 -5.99 -1.29
N THR A 184 7.10 -6.10 -0.01
CA THR A 184 5.87 -5.51 0.56
C THR A 184 6.18 -4.42 1.57
N PHE A 185 5.39 -3.35 1.51
CA PHE A 185 5.51 -2.20 2.40
C PHE A 185 4.15 -1.79 2.96
N LEU A 186 4.11 -1.52 4.26
CA LEU A 186 3.03 -0.78 4.91
C LEU A 186 3.57 0.54 5.44
N VAL A 187 2.99 1.66 5.00
CA VAL A 187 3.42 3.00 5.42
C VAL A 187 2.28 3.71 6.14
N ILE A 188 2.48 3.98 7.42
CA ILE A 188 1.49 4.58 8.29
C ILE A 188 1.87 6.05 8.53
N PHE A 189 1.08 6.96 7.99
CA PHE A 189 1.15 8.39 8.26
C PHE A 189 0.12 8.77 9.31
N SER A 190 0.49 9.66 10.24
CA SER A 190 -0.49 10.23 11.16
C SER A 190 -0.19 11.68 11.51
N ASN A 191 -1.24 12.50 11.57
CA ASN A 191 -1.13 13.90 12.02
C ASN A 191 -0.82 14.05 13.50
N TYR A 192 -1.00 12.97 14.26
CA TYR A 192 -0.68 12.89 15.67
C TYR A 192 0.21 11.67 15.91
N ASN A 193 0.71 11.53 17.12
CA ASN A 193 1.47 10.35 17.51
C ASN A 193 0.53 9.16 17.81
N TYR A 194 -0.10 8.61 16.77
CA TYR A 194 -1.08 7.51 16.84
C TYR A 194 -0.48 6.22 17.42
N LEU A 195 0.73 5.84 17.00
CA LEU A 195 1.42 4.64 17.52
C LEU A 195 2.23 4.91 18.78
N TYR A 196 2.20 6.13 19.32
CA TYR A 196 2.96 6.55 20.50
C TYR A 196 4.48 6.33 20.40
N GLN A 197 5.02 6.44 19.20
CA GLN A 197 6.43 6.29 18.89
C GLN A 197 7.19 7.62 18.86
N GLY A 198 8.47 7.58 19.20
CA GLY A 198 9.27 8.78 19.41
C GLY A 198 8.77 9.62 20.61
N PRO A 199 8.82 10.97 20.55
CA PRO A 199 8.47 11.80 21.70
C PRO A 199 6.97 11.82 21.98
N VAL A 200 6.55 11.20 23.08
CA VAL A 200 5.18 11.34 23.63
C VAL A 200 5.05 12.67 24.38
N LEU A 201 4.34 13.62 23.77
CA LEU A 201 4.10 14.97 24.29
C LEU A 201 2.82 15.01 25.16
N ASP A 202 2.86 14.42 26.36
CA ASP A 202 1.79 14.55 27.36
C ASP A 202 2.28 15.36 28.58
N THR A 203 1.41 16.22 29.12
CA THR A 203 1.66 17.02 30.33
C THR A 203 1.61 16.19 31.62
N SER A 204 1.06 14.97 31.58
CA SER A 204 1.02 14.03 32.69
C SER A 204 2.05 12.92 32.50
N GLU A 205 3.03 12.86 33.40
CA GLU A 205 4.03 11.79 33.44
C GLU A 205 3.41 10.39 33.56
N THR A 206 2.28 10.25 34.27
CA THR A 206 1.57 8.98 34.40
C THR A 206 1.00 8.53 33.05
N ARG A 207 0.35 9.45 32.30
CA ARG A 207 -0.19 9.13 30.98
C ARG A 207 0.92 8.90 29.97
N LYS A 208 1.96 9.72 30.00
CA LYS A 208 3.16 9.54 29.17
C LYS A 208 3.71 8.13 29.29
N LYS A 209 3.96 7.65 30.51
CA LYS A 209 4.41 6.25 30.75
C LYS A 209 3.42 5.20 30.25
N LYS A 210 2.11 5.44 30.41
CA LYS A 210 1.08 4.54 29.90
C LYS A 210 1.13 4.46 28.37
N TYR A 211 1.19 5.60 27.69
CA TYR A 211 1.20 5.69 26.23
C TYR A 211 2.48 5.15 25.62
N THR A 212 3.64 5.39 26.22
CA THR A 212 4.89 4.72 25.80
C THR A 212 4.74 3.19 25.85
N ARG A 213 4.17 2.64 26.93
CA ARG A 213 3.93 1.18 27.01
C ARG A 213 2.94 0.67 25.95
N VAL A 214 1.96 1.48 25.55
CA VAL A 214 1.04 1.13 24.46
C VAL A 214 1.78 1.13 23.13
N GLY A 215 2.61 2.15 22.88
CA GLY A 215 3.43 2.21 21.68
C GLY A 215 4.41 1.05 21.57
N ASP A 216 5.12 0.73 22.66
CA ASP A 216 6.02 -0.42 22.72
C ASP A 216 5.27 -1.72 22.36
N ALA A 217 4.10 -1.95 22.98
CA ALA A 217 3.29 -3.14 22.73
C ALA A 217 2.73 -3.20 21.30
N MET A 218 2.38 -2.05 20.71
CA MET A 218 1.92 -1.98 19.32
C MET A 218 3.06 -2.26 18.34
N CYS A 219 4.26 -1.75 18.58
CA CYS A 219 5.43 -2.06 17.76
C CYS A 219 5.86 -3.52 17.89
N ASP A 220 5.79 -4.09 19.09
CA ASP A 220 6.03 -5.53 19.28
C ASP A 220 5.01 -6.36 18.49
N TRP A 221 3.74 -5.95 18.48
CA TRP A 221 2.72 -6.59 17.66
C TRP A 221 3.01 -6.43 16.16
N LEU A 222 3.32 -5.22 15.67
CA LEU A 222 3.65 -4.98 14.26
C LEU A 222 4.83 -5.86 13.81
N ARG A 223 5.93 -5.90 14.59
CA ARG A 223 7.09 -6.75 14.29
C ARG A 223 6.77 -8.24 14.30
N ALA A 224 5.86 -8.67 15.15
CA ALA A 224 5.47 -10.08 15.24
C ALA A 224 4.51 -10.52 14.12
N ASN A 225 3.79 -9.58 13.51
CA ASN A 225 2.72 -9.88 12.54
C ASN A 225 2.98 -9.35 11.13
N SER A 226 4.05 -8.58 10.92
CA SER A 226 4.41 -8.06 9.59
C SER A 226 4.91 -9.14 8.63
N GLY A 227 5.35 -10.29 9.13
CA GLY A 227 6.14 -11.24 8.33
C GLY A 227 7.33 -10.52 7.70
N ASP A 228 7.49 -10.67 6.39
CA ASP A 228 8.54 -10.02 5.59
C ASP A 228 8.17 -8.59 5.14
N THR A 229 6.99 -8.09 5.53
CA THR A 229 6.56 -6.72 5.18
C THR A 229 7.37 -5.67 5.94
N HIS A 230 7.85 -4.68 5.20
CA HIS A 230 8.52 -3.50 5.75
C HIS A 230 7.48 -2.50 6.26
N VAL A 231 7.61 -2.04 7.51
CA VAL A 231 6.63 -1.14 8.14
C VAL A 231 7.30 0.19 8.48
N LEU A 232 6.90 1.26 7.80
CA LEU A 232 7.34 2.62 8.07
C LEU A 232 6.24 3.39 8.80
N TYR A 233 6.57 4.03 9.91
CA TYR A 233 5.70 4.96 10.61
C TYR A 233 6.23 6.38 10.50
N ALA A 234 5.36 7.33 10.13
CA ALA A 234 5.69 8.74 10.02
C ALA A 234 4.63 9.62 10.69
N GLN A 235 5.08 10.58 11.48
CA GLN A 235 4.24 11.55 12.17
C GLN A 235 5.00 12.88 12.34
N PRO A 236 4.34 14.03 12.62
CA PRO A 236 5.06 15.27 12.82
C PRO A 236 6.18 15.14 13.86
N LEU A 237 7.43 15.45 13.49
CA LEU A 237 8.65 15.36 14.32
C LEU A 237 9.33 13.97 14.39
N HIS A 238 8.80 12.90 13.78
CA HIS A 238 9.42 11.58 13.85
C HIS A 238 9.00 10.66 12.69
N SER A 239 9.96 9.93 12.15
CA SER A 239 9.71 8.71 11.39
C SER A 239 10.62 7.60 11.89
N GLU A 240 10.16 6.36 11.72
CA GLU A 240 10.96 5.17 11.97
C GLU A 240 10.45 3.97 11.16
N TRP A 241 11.40 3.15 10.72
CA TRP A 241 11.11 1.78 10.29
C TRP A 241 10.91 0.91 11.53
N ILE A 242 9.68 0.42 11.72
CA ILE A 242 9.30 -0.42 12.85
C ILE A 242 9.89 -1.83 12.67
N THR A 243 9.93 -2.31 11.44
CA THR A 243 10.59 -3.55 11.03
C THR A 243 11.90 -3.22 10.32
N ASN A 244 12.94 -3.97 10.61
CA ASN A 244 14.21 -3.92 9.90
C ASN A 244 14.40 -5.29 9.25
N HIS A 245 14.26 -5.36 7.94
CA HIS A 245 14.67 -6.54 7.18
C HIS A 245 15.94 -6.18 6.41
N ASP A 246 16.95 -7.03 6.53
CA ASP A 246 18.28 -6.87 5.92
C ASP A 246 18.27 -7.12 4.40
#